data_AF-A0A3S0SSN0-F1
#
_entry.id   AF-A0A3S0SSN0-F1
#
_cell.length_a   1.000
_cell.length_b   1.000
_cell.length_c   1.000
_cell.angle_alpha   90.00
_cell.angle_beta   90.00
_cell.angle_gamma   90.00
#
_symmetry.space_group_name_H-M   'P 1'
#
loop_
_entity.id
_entity.type
_entity.pdbx_description
1 polymer ?
#
loop_
_entity_poly.entity_id
_entity_poly.type
_entity_poly.pdbx_seq_one_letter_code
_entity_poly.pdbx_strand_id
1 'polypeptide(L)'
;MRSKYEQIKYIEKWNMKIIIHYSSWRLNYELPQDKVNEQLRLEQLDIERARVWSWGLPGNTSGSIFARYIDIMQATDIIQPTKLLGGVDLANSTSPKGHTTASSFWIYNSFDKKAYKVAEYTHSNATQQFKGPLEQVKDILEFYNNQLNQYFNLIQQGISINVDDSAYATLESLNREKYNYSFGQYMHFKPAQKQKFKIKHRVEAFTMLINTNQLKWLWEKCPVSKTQYELIQWEDKP
;
A
#
# COMPACT_ATOMS: atom_id res chain seq x y z
N MET A 1 11.22 41.68 -24.03
CA MET A 1 9.81 41.40 -23.70
C MET A 1 9.40 40.13 -24.44
N ARG A 2 8.80 39.15 -23.76
CA ARG A 2 8.34 37.91 -24.43
C ARG A 2 7.17 38.22 -25.37
N SER A 3 7.12 37.57 -26.52
CA SER A 3 6.02 37.72 -27.48
C SER A 3 4.69 37.23 -26.90
N LYS A 4 3.56 37.69 -27.46
CA LYS A 4 2.21 37.30 -27.01
C LYS A 4 2.02 35.78 -27.01
N TYR A 5 2.60 35.07 -27.98
CA TYR A 5 2.57 33.60 -28.08
C TYR A 5 3.39 32.91 -26.99
N GLU A 6 4.57 33.46 -26.65
CA GLU A 6 5.40 32.95 -25.56
C GLU A 6 4.80 33.22 -24.18
N GLN A 7 4.04 34.31 -24.03
CA GLN A 7 3.28 34.59 -22.81
C GLN A 7 2.14 33.59 -22.64
N ILE A 8 1.38 33.28 -23.69
CA ILE A 8 0.31 32.27 -23.67
C ILE A 8 0.88 30.89 -23.30
N LYS A 9 1.96 30.47 -23.95
CA LYS A 9 2.61 29.18 -23.66
C LYS A 9 3.21 29.11 -22.25
N TYR A 10 3.68 30.26 -21.73
CA TYR A 10 4.15 30.36 -20.35
C TYR A 10 2.98 30.26 -19.37
N ILE A 11 1.86 30.94 -19.63
CA ILE A 11 0.63 30.87 -18.82
C ILE A 11 0.04 29.45 -18.84
N GLU A 12 -0.06 28.78 -20.00
CA GLU A 12 -0.52 27.39 -20.10
C GLU A 12 0.39 26.41 -19.33
N LYS A 13 1.70 26.63 -19.38
CA LYS A 13 2.68 25.84 -18.62
C LYS A 13 2.52 26.01 -17.10
N TRP A 14 2.01 27.14 -16.62
CA TRP A 14 1.68 27.37 -15.22
C TRP A 14 0.25 26.92 -14.87
N ASN A 15 -0.72 27.04 -15.77
CA ASN A 15 -2.10 26.56 -15.56
C ASN A 15 -2.17 25.05 -15.39
N MET A 16 -1.29 24.27 -16.05
CA MET A 16 -1.21 22.83 -15.79
C MET A 16 -0.37 22.46 -14.55
N LYS A 17 0.33 23.41 -13.92
CA LYS A 17 1.26 23.17 -12.81
C LYS A 17 0.85 23.79 -11.48
N ILE A 18 -0.26 24.52 -11.41
CA ILE A 18 -0.87 24.83 -10.13
C ILE A 18 -1.52 23.53 -9.64
N ILE A 19 -0.73 22.74 -8.92
CA ILE A 19 -1.25 21.82 -7.92
C ILE A 19 -1.89 22.71 -6.87
N ILE A 20 -3.19 22.82 -7.01
CA ILE A 20 -4.05 23.62 -6.19
C ILE A 20 -3.99 23.09 -4.75
N HIS A 21 -3.48 23.91 -3.82
CA HIS A 21 -3.51 23.60 -2.39
C HIS A 21 -4.75 24.18 -1.69
N TYR A 22 -5.61 24.98 -2.36
CA TYR A 22 -6.80 25.63 -1.74
C TYR A 22 -7.99 25.96 -2.68
N SER A 23 -7.93 25.71 -3.99
CA SER A 23 -9.09 25.82 -4.91
C SER A 23 -9.73 24.45 -5.19
N SER A 24 -11.06 24.41 -5.18
CA SER A 24 -11.79 23.20 -5.55
C SER A 24 -11.65 22.93 -7.05
N TRP A 25 -11.61 21.66 -7.47
CA TRP A 25 -11.77 21.28 -8.88
C TRP A 25 -13.08 21.84 -9.46
N ARG A 26 -14.07 22.13 -8.61
CA ARG A 26 -15.36 22.75 -8.97
C ARG A 26 -15.22 24.18 -9.49
N LEU A 27 -14.07 24.83 -9.27
CA LEU A 27 -13.75 26.14 -9.82
C LEU A 27 -13.10 26.04 -11.22
N ASN A 28 -12.80 24.83 -11.70
CA ASN A 28 -12.22 24.61 -13.01
C ASN A 28 -13.33 24.30 -14.05
N TYR A 29 -13.77 25.34 -14.76
CA TYR A 29 -14.78 25.22 -15.83
C TYR A 29 -14.28 24.52 -17.10
N GLU A 30 -12.96 24.31 -17.22
CA GLU A 30 -12.35 23.63 -18.37
C GLU A 30 -12.22 22.12 -18.15
N LEU A 31 -12.66 21.60 -16.99
CA LEU A 31 -12.55 20.18 -16.67
C LEU A 31 -13.51 19.36 -17.57
N PRO A 32 -13.03 18.32 -18.27
CA PRO A 32 -13.89 17.43 -19.04
C PRO A 32 -14.99 16.77 -18.18
N GLN A 33 -16.19 16.58 -18.74
CA GLN A 33 -17.36 16.08 -18.00
C GLN A 33 -17.14 14.68 -17.42
N ASP A 34 -16.38 13.82 -18.08
CA ASP A 34 -16.00 12.50 -17.57
C ASP A 34 -15.15 12.62 -16.29
N LYS A 35 -14.24 13.60 -16.23
CA LYS A 35 -13.43 13.89 -15.04
C LYS A 35 -14.28 14.48 -13.91
N VAL A 36 -15.26 15.31 -14.23
CA VAL A 36 -16.24 15.82 -13.26
C VAL A 36 -17.02 14.65 -12.63
N ASN A 37 -17.53 13.73 -13.47
CA ASN A 37 -18.28 12.57 -13.00
C ASN A 37 -17.41 11.64 -12.14
N GLU A 38 -16.13 11.45 -12.51
CA GLU A 38 -15.16 10.70 -11.72
C GLU A 38 -14.96 11.31 -10.33
N GLN A 39 -14.76 12.63 -10.24
CA GLN A 39 -14.62 13.32 -8.96
C GLN A 39 -15.88 13.21 -8.09
N LEU A 40 -17.07 13.43 -8.67
CA LEU A 40 -18.34 13.30 -7.94
C LEU A 40 -18.55 11.90 -7.38
N ARG A 41 -18.18 10.85 -8.14
CA ARG A 41 -18.23 9.48 -7.65
C ARG A 41 -17.24 9.25 -6.50
N LEU A 42 -16.02 9.77 -6.59
CA LEU A 42 -15.04 9.68 -5.50
C LEU A 42 -15.51 10.42 -4.24
N GLU A 43 -16.22 11.54 -4.38
CA GLU A 43 -16.80 12.25 -3.24
C GLU A 43 -17.84 11.40 -2.49
N GLN A 44 -18.69 10.68 -3.23
CA GLN A 44 -19.70 9.80 -2.64
C GLN A 44 -19.07 8.61 -1.90
N LEU A 45 -17.92 8.12 -2.37
CA LEU A 45 -17.22 6.99 -1.78
C LEU A 45 -16.40 7.37 -0.54
N ASP A 46 -16.01 8.64 -0.40
CA ASP A 46 -15.15 9.09 0.69
C ASP A 46 -15.45 10.54 1.09
N ILE A 47 -16.54 10.73 1.83
CA ILE A 47 -17.05 12.06 2.18
C ILE A 47 -16.04 12.90 2.98
N GLU A 48 -15.23 12.28 3.85
CA GLU A 48 -14.20 13.00 4.61
C GLU A 48 -13.07 13.49 3.71
N ARG A 49 -12.70 12.71 2.69
CA ARG A 49 -11.77 13.17 1.66
C ARG A 49 -12.39 14.26 0.80
N ALA A 50 -13.67 14.11 0.43
CA ALA A 50 -14.42 15.10 -0.35
C ALA A 50 -14.40 16.47 0.34
N ARG A 51 -14.59 16.51 1.67
CA ARG A 51 -14.52 17.74 2.46
C ARG A 51 -13.22 18.50 2.21
N VAL A 52 -12.08 17.81 2.26
CA VAL A 52 -10.75 18.44 2.11
C VAL A 52 -10.42 18.76 0.67
N TRP A 53 -10.49 17.74 -0.19
CA TRP A 53 -9.92 17.79 -1.54
C TRP A 53 -10.89 18.35 -2.58
N SER A 54 -12.19 18.26 -2.30
CA SER A 54 -13.23 18.70 -3.23
C SER A 54 -13.98 19.94 -2.75
N TRP A 55 -14.29 20.05 -1.46
CA TRP A 55 -15.06 21.18 -0.92
C TRP A 55 -14.18 22.27 -0.31
N GLY A 56 -12.87 22.02 -0.17
CA GLY A 56 -11.92 23.00 0.37
C GLY A 56 -12.11 23.28 1.87
N LEU A 57 -12.78 22.38 2.60
CA LEU A 57 -12.99 22.48 4.03
C LEU A 57 -11.76 21.98 4.80
N PRO A 58 -11.50 22.52 6.01
CA PRO A 58 -10.46 21.98 6.87
C PRO A 58 -10.73 20.50 7.16
N GLY A 59 -9.71 19.66 6.92
CA GLY A 59 -9.79 18.24 7.22
C GLY A 59 -9.76 17.99 8.72
N ASN A 60 -10.63 17.09 9.19
CA ASN A 60 -10.49 16.56 10.53
C ASN A 60 -9.40 15.48 10.48
N THR A 61 -8.23 15.78 11.03
CA THR A 61 -7.09 14.85 11.06
C THR A 61 -7.03 14.08 12.39
N SER A 62 -8.17 13.83 13.02
CA SER A 62 -8.26 13.07 14.29
C SER A 62 -9.06 11.79 14.10
N GLY A 63 -8.71 10.77 14.87
CA GLY A 63 -9.39 9.46 14.88
C GLY A 63 -8.81 8.42 13.90
N SER A 64 -9.51 7.28 13.81
CA SER A 64 -9.06 6.12 13.04
C SER A 64 -9.05 6.38 11.53
N ILE A 65 -7.94 6.01 10.89
CA ILE A 65 -7.72 6.20 9.46
C ILE A 65 -8.53 5.18 8.66
N PHE A 66 -8.55 3.91 9.11
CA PHE A 66 -9.08 2.80 8.32
C PHE A 66 -10.27 2.05 8.94
N ALA A 67 -10.60 2.24 10.22
CA ALA A 67 -11.66 1.48 10.90
C ALA A 67 -13.00 1.49 10.14
N ARG A 68 -13.38 2.64 9.56
CA ARG A 68 -14.63 2.78 8.80
C ARG A 68 -14.67 1.99 7.49
N TYR A 69 -13.54 1.46 7.04
CA TYR A 69 -13.45 0.70 5.78
C TYR A 69 -13.27 -0.81 6.00
N ILE A 70 -13.16 -1.30 7.23
CA ILE A 70 -12.85 -2.70 7.54
C ILE A 70 -13.80 -3.69 6.86
N ASP A 71 -15.09 -3.39 6.87
CA ASP A 71 -16.11 -4.26 6.26
C ASP A 71 -15.98 -4.27 4.73
N ILE A 72 -15.78 -3.10 4.11
CA ILE A 72 -15.62 -3.01 2.66
C ILE A 72 -14.25 -3.53 2.19
N MET A 73 -13.28 -3.68 3.07
CA MET A 73 -11.98 -4.27 2.76
C MET A 73 -12.03 -5.80 2.70
N GLN A 74 -13.05 -6.46 3.27
CA GLN A 74 -13.18 -7.92 3.22
C GLN A 74 -13.32 -8.40 1.76
N ALA A 75 -12.52 -9.41 1.42
CA ALA A 75 -12.66 -10.17 0.19
C ALA A 75 -13.85 -11.13 0.31
N THR A 76 -14.83 -10.99 -0.56
CA THR A 76 -16.03 -11.86 -0.64
C THR A 76 -16.06 -12.70 -1.92
N ASP A 77 -15.14 -12.44 -2.84
CA ASP A 77 -15.14 -13.00 -4.19
C ASP A 77 -14.23 -14.25 -4.27
N ILE A 78 -14.54 -15.16 -5.20
CA ILE A 78 -13.59 -16.21 -5.60
C ILE A 78 -12.42 -15.55 -6.31
N ILE A 79 -11.21 -15.71 -5.77
CA ILE A 79 -10.03 -15.00 -6.27
C ILE A 79 -9.31 -15.85 -7.31
N GLN A 80 -9.25 -15.38 -8.55
CA GLN A 80 -8.42 -15.96 -9.60
C GLN A 80 -7.15 -15.12 -9.80
N PRO A 81 -6.01 -15.53 -9.22
CA PRO A 81 -4.79 -14.75 -9.31
C PRO A 81 -4.23 -14.77 -10.74
N THR A 82 -3.67 -13.63 -11.13
CA THR A 82 -2.91 -13.48 -12.39
C THR A 82 -1.46 -13.09 -12.13
N LYS A 83 -1.18 -12.50 -10.97
CA LYS A 83 0.17 -12.11 -10.51
C LYS A 83 0.29 -12.28 -9.00
N LEU A 84 1.50 -12.57 -8.56
CA LEU A 84 1.88 -12.67 -7.14
C LEU A 84 2.71 -11.45 -6.73
N LEU A 85 2.40 -10.89 -5.57
CA LEU A 85 3.04 -9.68 -5.05
C LEU A 85 3.37 -9.89 -3.56
N GLY A 86 4.47 -9.29 -3.10
CA GLY A 86 4.90 -9.39 -1.71
C GLY A 86 5.36 -8.06 -1.14
N GLY A 87 5.26 -7.95 0.18
CA GLY A 87 5.79 -6.82 0.93
C GLY A 87 6.41 -7.30 2.23
N VAL A 88 7.57 -6.78 2.59
CA VAL A 88 8.26 -7.05 3.85
C VAL A 88 8.59 -5.73 4.54
N ASP A 89 8.10 -5.58 5.76
CA ASP A 89 8.44 -4.52 6.69
C ASP A 89 9.27 -5.14 7.81
N LEU A 90 10.42 -4.54 8.14
CA LEU A 90 11.36 -5.15 9.06
C LEU A 90 11.45 -4.32 10.33
N ALA A 91 11.21 -4.97 11.46
CA ALA A 91 11.54 -4.41 12.75
C ALA A 91 13.04 -4.51 12.98
N ASN A 92 13.62 -3.48 13.59
CA ASN A 92 14.93 -3.65 14.21
C ASN A 92 14.79 -4.65 15.37
N SER A 93 15.43 -5.81 15.27
CA SER A 93 15.29 -6.94 16.20
C SER A 93 15.68 -6.61 17.64
N THR A 94 16.38 -5.49 17.86
CA THR A 94 16.80 -4.98 19.17
C THR A 94 15.97 -3.80 19.69
N SER A 95 14.95 -3.35 18.97
CA SER A 95 14.17 -2.18 19.39
C SER A 95 13.30 -2.50 20.61
N PRO A 96 13.44 -1.75 21.73
CA PRO A 96 12.58 -1.88 22.90
C PRO A 96 11.16 -1.36 22.67
N LYS A 97 10.89 -0.70 21.53
CA LYS A 97 9.57 -0.13 21.19
C LYS A 97 8.56 -1.13 20.62
N GLY A 98 8.90 -2.43 20.57
CA GLY A 98 7.98 -3.46 20.08
C GLY A 98 7.69 -3.39 18.59
N HIS A 99 8.68 -3.02 17.77
CA HIS A 99 8.52 -3.07 16.32
C HIS A 99 8.28 -4.52 15.88
N THR A 100 7.35 -4.69 14.94
CA THR A 100 6.95 -5.99 14.41
C THR A 100 7.52 -6.16 13.01
N THR A 101 8.28 -7.23 12.79
CA THR A 101 8.63 -7.67 11.44
C THR A 101 7.38 -8.26 10.81
N ALA A 102 7.02 -7.79 9.62
CA ALA A 102 5.82 -8.22 8.92
C ALA A 102 6.14 -8.61 7.47
N SER A 103 5.54 -9.70 7.01
CA SER A 103 5.50 -10.06 5.59
C SER A 103 4.05 -10.21 5.15
N SER A 104 3.77 -9.79 3.93
CA SER A 104 2.44 -9.83 3.34
C SER A 104 2.49 -10.48 1.97
N PHE A 105 1.59 -11.43 1.75
CA PHE A 105 1.41 -12.09 0.47
C PHE A 105 0.14 -11.59 -0.19
N TRP A 106 0.29 -11.12 -1.41
CA TRP A 106 -0.77 -10.51 -2.19
C TRP A 106 -0.92 -11.23 -3.51
N ILE A 107 -2.17 -11.31 -3.97
CA ILE A 107 -2.49 -11.74 -5.32
C ILE A 107 -3.21 -10.63 -6.06
N TYR A 108 -2.91 -10.49 -7.34
CA TYR A 108 -3.54 -9.52 -8.21
C TYR A 108 -4.29 -10.23 -9.32
N ASN A 109 -5.53 -9.83 -9.56
CA ASN A 109 -6.34 -10.29 -10.68
C ASN A 109 -6.42 -9.17 -11.72
N SER A 110 -5.90 -9.41 -12.92
CA SER A 110 -5.89 -8.42 -13.99
C SER A 110 -7.26 -8.23 -14.66
N PHE A 111 -8.18 -9.19 -14.50
CA PHE A 111 -9.52 -9.11 -15.10
C PHE A 111 -10.41 -8.13 -14.34
N ASP A 112 -10.49 -8.24 -13.01
CA ASP A 112 -11.24 -7.31 -12.16
C ASP A 112 -10.40 -6.11 -11.67
N LYS A 113 -9.09 -6.15 -11.92
CA LYS A 113 -8.08 -5.16 -11.52
C LYS A 113 -7.99 -4.98 -10.00
N LYS A 114 -8.23 -6.04 -9.23
CA LYS A 114 -8.17 -6.04 -7.77
C LYS A 114 -6.90 -6.71 -7.23
N ALA A 115 -6.39 -6.17 -6.13
CA ALA A 115 -5.34 -6.77 -5.32
C ALA A 115 -5.92 -7.28 -4.00
N TYR A 116 -5.49 -8.47 -3.59
CA TYR A 116 -5.99 -9.16 -2.41
C TYR A 116 -4.82 -9.54 -1.50
N LYS A 117 -4.83 -9.10 -0.25
CA LYS A 117 -3.93 -9.65 0.77
C LYS A 117 -4.52 -10.97 1.25
N VAL A 118 -3.78 -12.05 1.06
CA VAL A 118 -4.29 -13.41 1.29
C VAL A 118 -3.50 -14.20 2.31
N ALA A 119 -2.35 -13.71 2.73
CA ALA A 119 -1.63 -14.24 3.88
C ALA A 119 -0.73 -13.17 4.49
N GLU A 120 -0.41 -13.38 5.76
CA GLU A 120 0.58 -12.58 6.46
C GLU A 120 1.42 -13.40 7.41
N TYR A 121 2.61 -12.89 7.68
CA TYR A 121 3.49 -13.32 8.74
C TYR A 121 3.84 -12.09 9.57
N THR A 122 3.84 -12.23 10.89
CA THR A 122 4.23 -11.16 11.82
C THR A 122 5.03 -11.74 12.97
N HIS A 123 6.09 -11.04 13.36
CA HIS A 123 6.91 -11.39 14.52
C HIS A 123 7.37 -10.15 15.27
N SER A 124 7.10 -10.13 16.57
CA SER A 124 7.54 -9.07 17.49
C SER A 124 8.35 -9.67 18.62
N ASN A 125 9.63 -9.29 18.71
CA ASN A 125 10.50 -9.69 19.83
C ASN A 125 10.05 -9.13 21.19
N ALA A 126 9.12 -8.17 21.23
CA ALA A 126 8.59 -7.64 22.48
C ALA A 126 7.45 -8.49 23.06
N THR A 127 6.73 -9.24 22.23
CA THR A 127 5.54 -10.00 22.65
C THR A 127 5.65 -11.49 22.37
N GLN A 128 6.68 -11.92 21.63
CA GLN A 128 6.93 -13.32 21.25
C GLN A 128 8.37 -13.72 21.61
N GLN A 129 8.67 -15.01 21.49
CA GLN A 129 10.02 -15.54 21.73
C GLN A 129 11.03 -14.78 20.86
N PHE A 130 12.13 -14.35 21.49
CA PHE A 130 13.17 -13.61 20.79
C PHE A 130 13.71 -14.40 19.60
N LYS A 131 13.80 -13.74 18.44
CA LYS A 131 14.45 -14.24 17.24
C LYS A 131 15.49 -13.24 16.75
N GLY A 132 16.68 -13.75 16.45
CA GLY A 132 17.76 -12.99 15.82
C GLY A 132 17.48 -12.68 14.35
N PRO A 133 18.29 -11.82 13.71
CA PRO A 133 18.09 -11.41 12.32
C PRO A 133 18.01 -12.58 11.33
N LEU A 134 18.90 -13.58 11.46
CA LEU A 134 18.93 -14.74 10.56
C LEU A 134 17.70 -15.64 10.73
N GLU A 135 17.20 -15.79 11.95
CA GLU A 135 15.99 -16.59 12.22
C GLU A 135 14.76 -15.91 11.61
N GLN A 136 14.63 -14.59 11.77
CA GLN A 136 13.55 -13.85 11.12
C GLN A 136 13.63 -13.92 9.59
N VAL A 137 14.84 -13.90 9.00
CA VAL A 137 15.04 -14.14 7.56
C VAL A 137 14.53 -15.51 7.15
N LYS A 138 14.86 -16.57 7.91
CA LYS A 138 14.38 -17.93 7.64
C LYS A 138 12.86 -18.03 7.72
N ASP A 139 12.23 -17.42 8.72
CA ASP A 139 10.78 -17.41 8.85
C ASP A 139 10.10 -16.72 7.65
N ILE A 140 10.66 -15.60 7.19
CA ILE A 140 10.14 -14.87 6.02
C ILE A 140 10.25 -15.73 4.76
N LEU A 141 11.39 -16.39 4.55
CA LEU A 141 11.61 -17.27 3.40
C LEU A 141 10.69 -18.50 3.44
N GLU A 142 10.53 -19.11 4.62
CA GLU A 142 9.60 -20.22 4.83
C GLU A 142 8.16 -19.81 4.57
N PHE A 143 7.75 -18.63 5.06
CA PHE A 143 6.44 -18.04 4.77
C PHE A 143 6.20 -17.94 3.26
N TYR A 144 7.11 -17.31 2.50
CA TYR A 144 6.95 -17.19 1.05
C TYR A 144 7.00 -18.54 0.34
N ASN A 145 7.87 -19.46 0.77
CA ASN A 145 7.95 -20.80 0.19
C ASN A 145 6.62 -21.56 0.35
N ASN A 146 6.02 -21.50 1.54
CA ASN A 146 4.74 -22.15 1.84
C ASN A 146 3.57 -21.50 1.08
N GLN A 147 3.59 -20.18 0.87
CA GLN A 147 2.57 -19.51 0.06
C GLN A 147 2.72 -19.86 -1.43
N LEU A 148 3.95 -19.83 -1.98
CA LEU A 148 4.19 -20.14 -3.39
C LEU A 148 3.76 -21.58 -3.76
N ASN A 149 3.86 -22.53 -2.83
CA ASN A 149 3.37 -23.89 -3.01
C ASN A 149 1.86 -23.94 -3.38
N GLN A 150 1.06 -23.01 -2.86
CA GLN A 150 -0.39 -22.94 -3.12
C GLN A 150 -0.72 -22.34 -4.49
N TYR A 151 0.23 -21.66 -5.14
CA TYR A 151 0.04 -20.93 -6.40
C TYR A 151 0.93 -21.47 -7.53
N PHE A 152 1.09 -22.80 -7.58
CA PHE A 152 2.00 -23.47 -8.52
C PHE A 152 1.80 -23.04 -9.99
N ASN A 153 0.56 -22.82 -10.42
CA ASN A 153 0.24 -22.39 -11.79
C ASN A 153 0.80 -21.00 -12.17
N LEU A 154 1.17 -20.17 -11.19
CA LEU A 154 1.70 -18.82 -11.41
C LEU A 154 3.17 -18.69 -11.04
N ILE A 155 3.77 -19.71 -10.42
CA ILE A 155 5.07 -19.59 -9.78
C ILE A 155 6.21 -19.29 -10.76
N GLN A 156 6.11 -19.79 -12.00
CA GLN A 156 7.09 -19.54 -13.05
C GLN A 156 7.23 -18.05 -13.41
N GLN A 157 6.21 -17.23 -13.13
CA GLN A 157 6.26 -15.78 -13.32
C GLN A 157 7.08 -15.08 -12.23
N GLY A 158 7.41 -15.80 -11.15
CA GLY A 158 8.05 -15.25 -9.97
C GLY A 158 7.11 -14.39 -9.13
N ILE A 159 7.56 -14.07 -7.91
CA ILE A 159 6.94 -13.09 -7.02
C ILE A 159 7.88 -11.90 -6.87
N SER A 160 7.33 -10.70 -7.02
CA SER A 160 8.07 -9.47 -6.72
C SER A 160 7.76 -9.00 -5.31
N ILE A 161 8.80 -8.93 -4.47
CA ILE A 161 8.68 -8.66 -3.04
C ILE A 161 9.39 -7.35 -2.70
N ASN A 162 8.63 -6.34 -2.29
CA ASN A 162 9.20 -5.05 -1.87
C ASN A 162 9.62 -5.16 -0.39
N VAL A 163 10.88 -4.85 -0.10
CA VAL A 163 11.44 -4.84 1.27
C VAL A 163 11.72 -3.41 1.68
N ASP A 164 11.49 -3.07 2.95
CA ASP A 164 11.87 -1.77 3.52
C ASP A 164 13.29 -1.34 3.08
N ASP A 165 13.42 -0.14 2.52
CA ASP A 165 14.68 0.39 1.98
C ASP A 165 15.70 0.72 3.07
N SER A 166 15.26 0.86 4.32
CA SER A 166 16.14 1.05 5.48
C SER A 166 16.86 -0.23 5.94
N ALA A 167 16.51 -1.40 5.40
CA ALA A 167 16.98 -2.71 5.87
C ALA A 167 17.89 -3.45 4.88
N TYR A 168 18.93 -2.78 4.38
CA TYR A 168 19.81 -3.30 3.32
C TYR A 168 20.47 -4.65 3.65
N ALA A 169 21.03 -4.82 4.85
CA ALA A 169 21.69 -6.07 5.26
C ALA A 169 20.74 -7.28 5.28
N THR A 170 19.48 -7.05 5.66
CA THR A 170 18.45 -8.09 5.65
C THR A 170 18.00 -8.42 4.23
N LEU A 171 17.91 -7.43 3.34
CA LEU A 171 17.64 -7.65 1.92
C LEU A 171 18.72 -8.52 1.26
N GLU A 172 20.00 -8.28 1.56
CA GLU A 172 21.09 -9.13 1.08
C GLU A 172 20.97 -10.56 1.62
N SER A 173 20.66 -10.70 2.92
CA SER A 173 20.45 -12.00 3.54
C SER A 173 19.28 -12.76 2.91
N LEU A 174 18.14 -12.11 2.68
CA LEU A 174 16.99 -12.69 1.96
C LEU A 174 17.39 -13.18 0.56
N ASN A 175 18.14 -12.36 -0.19
CA ASN A 175 18.55 -12.72 -1.54
C ASN A 175 19.59 -13.85 -1.61
N ARG A 176 20.42 -14.00 -0.56
CA ARG A 176 21.38 -15.09 -0.44
C ARG A 176 20.73 -16.39 0.02
N GLU A 177 19.97 -16.32 1.12
CA GLU A 177 19.44 -17.51 1.80
C GLU A 177 18.25 -18.14 1.07
N LYS A 178 17.55 -17.40 0.19
CA LYS A 178 16.38 -17.92 -0.53
C LYS A 178 16.65 -19.21 -1.30
N TYR A 179 17.86 -19.40 -1.83
CA TYR A 179 18.21 -20.58 -2.63
C TYR A 179 18.25 -21.89 -1.84
N ASN A 180 18.15 -21.82 -0.50
CA ASN A 180 17.98 -22.99 0.36
C ASN A 180 16.52 -23.51 0.38
N TYR A 181 15.59 -22.84 -0.31
CA TYR A 181 14.17 -23.18 -0.34
C TYR A 181 13.75 -23.60 -1.76
N SER A 182 12.83 -24.55 -1.85
CA SER A 182 12.35 -25.14 -3.12
C SER A 182 11.91 -24.10 -4.15
N PHE A 183 11.29 -23.01 -3.69
CA PHE A 183 10.78 -21.94 -4.54
C PHE A 183 11.64 -20.68 -4.52
N GLY A 184 12.84 -20.73 -3.93
CA GLY A 184 13.73 -19.60 -3.74
C GLY A 184 14.09 -18.84 -5.02
N GLN A 185 14.30 -19.56 -6.13
CA GLN A 185 14.62 -18.96 -7.43
C GLN A 185 13.53 -18.03 -7.97
N TYR A 186 12.27 -18.23 -7.53
CA TYR A 186 11.12 -17.44 -7.94
C TYR A 186 10.87 -16.22 -7.03
N MET A 187 11.63 -16.07 -5.93
CA MET A 187 11.49 -14.96 -5.00
C MET A 187 12.40 -13.79 -5.40
N HIS A 188 11.82 -12.67 -5.80
CA HIS A 188 12.56 -11.48 -6.21
C HIS A 188 12.40 -10.35 -5.19
N PHE A 189 13.27 -10.34 -4.17
CA PHE A 189 13.34 -9.30 -3.16
C PHE A 189 14.03 -8.06 -3.70
N LYS A 190 13.39 -6.90 -3.57
CA LYS A 190 13.90 -5.61 -4.03
C LYS A 190 13.55 -4.48 -3.05
N PRO A 191 14.35 -3.40 -2.99
CA PRO A 191 14.06 -2.28 -2.09
C PRO A 191 12.78 -1.57 -2.51
N ALA A 192 11.96 -1.20 -1.52
CA ALA A 192 10.77 -0.39 -1.71
C ALA A 192 11.16 1.06 -2.07
N GLN A 193 10.52 1.63 -3.08
CA GLN A 193 10.81 3.01 -3.52
C GLN A 193 10.01 4.03 -2.69
N LYS A 194 10.23 4.07 -1.36
CA LYS A 194 9.46 4.91 -0.42
C LYS A 194 9.65 6.42 -0.69
N GLN A 195 10.82 6.84 -1.17
CA GLN A 195 11.15 8.25 -1.40
C GLN A 195 10.31 8.92 -2.50
N LYS A 196 9.62 8.15 -3.35
CA LYS A 196 8.78 8.71 -4.41
C LYS A 196 7.52 9.40 -3.88
N PHE A 197 7.04 9.04 -2.68
CA PHE A 197 5.76 9.53 -2.17
C PHE A 197 5.82 9.83 -0.67
N LYS A 198 5.36 11.02 -0.28
CA LYS A 198 5.12 11.38 1.12
C LYS A 198 4.15 10.38 1.76
N ILE A 199 4.32 10.09 3.05
CA ILE A 199 3.49 9.12 3.80
C ILE A 199 2.00 9.43 3.65
N LYS A 200 1.59 10.70 3.80
CA LYS A 200 0.21 11.14 3.62
C LYS A 200 -0.37 10.76 2.26
N HIS A 201 0.38 10.95 1.17
CA HIS A 201 -0.07 10.59 -0.18
C HIS A 201 -0.22 9.07 -0.36
N ARG A 202 0.62 8.27 0.32
CA ARG A 202 0.50 6.81 0.31
C ARG A 202 -0.76 6.34 1.03
N VAL A 203 -1.06 6.92 2.20
CA VAL A 203 -2.31 6.65 2.94
C VAL A 203 -3.52 7.02 2.08
N GLU A 204 -3.51 8.19 1.45
CA GLU A 204 -4.61 8.64 0.58
C GLU A 204 -4.80 7.75 -0.65
N ALA A 205 -3.72 7.30 -1.29
CA ALA A 205 -3.81 6.36 -2.39
C ALA A 205 -4.39 5.02 -1.93
N PHE A 206 -3.98 4.54 -0.75
CA PHE A 206 -4.48 3.30 -0.17
C PHE A 206 -5.99 3.36 0.09
N THR A 207 -6.46 4.45 0.70
CA THR A 207 -7.88 4.69 0.95
C THR A 207 -8.69 4.75 -0.36
N MET A 208 -8.15 5.35 -1.43
CA MET A 208 -8.83 5.32 -2.74
C MET A 208 -8.98 3.92 -3.28
N LEU A 209 -7.93 3.10 -3.22
CA LEU A 209 -7.99 1.73 -3.73
C LEU A 209 -9.01 0.90 -2.94
N ILE A 210 -9.15 1.13 -1.64
CA ILE A 210 -10.18 0.50 -0.80
C ILE A 210 -11.58 0.96 -1.26
N ASN A 211 -11.80 2.28 -1.33
CA ASN A 211 -13.10 2.88 -1.68
C ASN A 211 -13.56 2.56 -3.11
N THR A 212 -12.62 2.40 -4.03
CA THR A 212 -12.88 2.01 -5.42
C THR A 212 -12.95 0.49 -5.60
N ASN A 213 -12.97 -0.28 -4.49
CA ASN A 213 -13.12 -1.73 -4.49
C ASN A 213 -11.95 -2.48 -5.17
N GLN A 214 -10.76 -1.84 -5.25
CA GLN A 214 -9.56 -2.37 -5.90
C GLN A 214 -8.58 -3.04 -4.92
N LEU A 215 -8.75 -2.85 -3.62
CA LEU A 215 -7.88 -3.43 -2.59
C LEU A 215 -8.70 -4.16 -1.54
N LYS A 216 -8.36 -5.43 -1.32
CA LYS A 216 -9.13 -6.36 -0.50
C LYS A 216 -8.23 -7.21 0.39
N TRP A 217 -8.81 -7.75 1.46
CA TRP A 217 -8.15 -8.61 2.42
C TRP A 217 -9.00 -9.82 2.71
N LEU A 218 -8.33 -10.95 2.82
CA LEU A 218 -8.92 -12.16 3.35
C LEU A 218 -8.71 -12.17 4.87
N TRP A 219 -9.61 -11.56 5.64
CA TRP A 219 -9.38 -11.28 7.06
C TRP A 219 -9.12 -12.53 7.90
N GLU A 220 -9.75 -13.66 7.58
CA GLU A 220 -9.51 -14.95 8.22
C GLU A 220 -8.04 -15.40 8.13
N LYS A 221 -7.30 -14.97 7.10
CA LYS A 221 -5.86 -15.25 6.90
C LYS A 221 -4.98 -14.06 7.23
N CYS A 222 -5.56 -12.93 7.58
CA CYS A 222 -4.86 -11.69 7.91
C CYS A 222 -5.41 -11.02 9.20
N PRO A 223 -5.50 -11.76 10.32
CA PRO A 223 -6.12 -11.26 11.54
C PRO A 223 -5.34 -10.13 12.22
N VAL A 224 -4.00 -10.14 12.16
CA VAL A 224 -3.16 -9.10 12.77
C VAL A 224 -3.33 -7.80 12.01
N SER A 225 -3.39 -7.86 10.67
CA SER A 225 -3.76 -6.69 9.88
C SER A 225 -5.11 -6.15 10.28
N LYS A 226 -6.16 -6.98 10.37
CA LYS A 226 -7.50 -6.50 10.69
C LYS A 226 -7.49 -5.63 11.96
N THR A 227 -6.88 -6.15 13.03
CA THR A 227 -6.73 -5.41 14.30
C THR A 227 -5.91 -4.13 14.13
N GLN A 228 -4.81 -4.15 13.37
CA GLN A 228 -4.02 -2.94 13.11
C GLN A 228 -4.82 -1.88 12.35
N TYR A 229 -5.55 -2.25 11.29
CA TYR A 229 -6.35 -1.31 10.50
C TYR A 229 -7.51 -0.70 11.32
N GLU A 230 -8.05 -1.42 12.30
CA GLU A 230 -9.02 -0.87 13.26
C GLU A 230 -8.39 0.22 14.16
N LEU A 231 -7.12 0.04 14.54
CA LEU A 231 -6.43 0.84 15.54
C LEU A 231 -5.51 1.94 15.00
N ILE A 232 -5.18 1.97 13.70
CA ILE A 232 -4.34 3.03 13.11
C ILE A 232 -5.10 4.36 13.15
N GLN A 233 -4.51 5.36 13.80
CA GLN A 233 -5.06 6.70 13.96
C GLN A 233 -4.06 7.75 13.45
N TRP A 234 -4.58 8.91 13.06
CA TRP A 234 -3.71 10.08 12.91
C TRP A 234 -3.16 10.48 14.28
N GLU A 235 -1.90 10.90 14.34
CA GLU A 235 -1.37 11.55 15.54
C GLU A 235 -2.14 12.86 15.76
N ASP A 236 -2.73 13.00 16.94
CA ASP A 236 -3.28 14.29 17.37
C ASP A 236 -2.14 15.30 17.38
N LYS A 237 -2.39 16.51 16.85
CA LYS A 237 -1.40 17.57 16.94
C LYS A 237 -1.14 17.86 18.42
N PRO A 238 0.13 17.93 18.87
CA PRO A 238 0.45 18.35 20.23
C PRO A 238 -0.03 19.78 20.51
#